data_AF-K5BAG9-F1
#
_entry.id   AF-K5BAG9-F1
#
_cell.length_a   1.000
_cell.length_b   1.000
_cell.length_c   1.000
_cell.angle_alpha   90.00
_cell.angle_beta   90.00
_cell.angle_gamma   90.00
#
_symmetry.space_group_name_H-M   'P 1'
#
loop_
_entity.id
_entity.type
_entity.pdbx_description
1 polymer ?
#
loop_
_entity_poly.entity_id
_entity_poly.type
_entity_poly.pdbx_seq_one_letter_code
_entity_poly.pdbx_strand_id
1 'polypeptide(L)'
;MTEFVWRRRLSDTEQLDMRALIDAATAADGVAPVGEQVLRELAHDRTRHLLAVDGGAVVGYLNLAPAADPPMAELVVHPRARRRGIGAQLARSGLSEGGADTRIWAHGNLGPARATAAALGLVPVRELLQMRRPLTDLPAVQVPAGVRIDTYHGPDDDAELLRVNNAAFAWHPEQGGWTADDLAERRGSAWFDPAGLFLARDETTGALLGFHWTKVHNPDLGEVYVVGVDPAAQGRGLGGVLTLIGLHHLAERLSASSHPEVMLYVEADNTAAVKTYRRLGFEVVAADVAYAGSAARSEPTTGANHPGA
;
A
#
# COMPACT_ATOMS: atom_id res chain seq x y z
N MET A 1 34.37 -7.24 -8.24
CA MET A 1 33.55 -8.36 -7.73
C MET A 1 32.54 -7.73 -6.80
N THR A 2 31.26 -8.04 -6.96
CA THR A 2 30.22 -7.45 -6.10
C THR A 2 30.16 -8.23 -4.79
N GLU A 3 30.35 -7.54 -3.67
CA GLU A 3 30.20 -8.07 -2.32
C GLU A 3 28.76 -7.89 -1.84
N PHE A 4 28.24 -8.85 -1.07
CA PHE A 4 26.88 -8.82 -0.52
C PHE A 4 26.96 -8.85 1.00
N VAL A 5 26.51 -7.78 1.66
CA VAL A 5 26.75 -7.59 3.08
C VAL A 5 25.45 -7.30 3.83
N TRP A 6 25.13 -8.14 4.81
CA TRP A 6 24.00 -7.91 5.71
C TRP A 6 24.32 -6.88 6.78
N ARG A 7 23.32 -6.06 7.09
CA ARG A 7 23.29 -5.09 8.18
C ARG A 7 21.99 -5.25 8.96
N ARG A 8 22.08 -5.07 10.28
CA ARG A 8 20.90 -4.86 11.15
C ARG A 8 20.54 -3.38 11.27
N ARG A 9 21.53 -2.50 11.12
CA ARG A 9 21.37 -1.05 11.17
C ARG A 9 22.29 -0.43 10.13
N LEU A 10 21.80 0.60 9.45
CA LEU A 10 22.55 1.38 8.48
C LEU A 10 23.20 2.59 9.15
N SER A 11 24.46 2.87 8.81
CA SER A 11 25.09 4.16 9.12
C SER A 11 24.41 5.30 8.38
N ASP A 12 24.59 6.55 8.84
CA ASP A 12 23.99 7.72 8.19
C ASP A 12 24.41 7.83 6.71
N THR A 13 25.66 7.49 6.39
CA THR A 13 26.15 7.43 5.01
C THR A 13 25.43 6.35 4.20
N GLU A 14 25.30 5.13 4.74
CA GLU A 14 24.57 4.05 4.05
C GLU A 14 23.09 4.42 3.85
N GLN A 15 22.45 5.12 4.79
CA GLN A 15 21.07 5.60 4.64
C GLN A 15 20.95 6.61 3.48
N LEU A 16 21.90 7.55 3.36
CA LEU A 16 21.96 8.50 2.24
C LEU A 16 22.18 7.78 0.91
N ASP A 17 23.09 6.80 0.87
CA ASP A 17 23.36 5.99 -0.32
C ASP A 17 22.12 5.20 -0.75
N MET A 18 21.34 4.67 0.19
CA MET A 18 20.11 3.92 -0.12
C MET A 18 19.06 4.84 -0.72
N ARG A 19 18.86 6.04 -0.16
CA ARG A 19 17.95 7.04 -0.70
C ARG A 19 18.35 7.45 -2.11
N ALA A 20 19.64 7.74 -2.33
CA ALA A 20 20.15 8.10 -3.65
C ALA A 20 19.97 6.96 -4.68
N LEU A 21 20.19 5.70 -4.28
CA LEU A 21 19.95 4.53 -5.11
C LEU A 21 18.47 4.37 -5.48
N ILE A 22 17.58 4.53 -4.51
CA ILE A 22 16.12 4.46 -4.69
C ILE A 22 15.64 5.59 -5.60
N ASP A 23 16.12 6.82 -5.41
CA ASP A 23 15.79 7.97 -6.24
C ASP A 23 16.25 7.77 -7.69
N ALA A 24 17.49 7.27 -7.89
CA ALA A 24 18.02 7.00 -9.22
C ALA A 24 17.22 5.91 -9.96
N ALA A 25 16.77 4.88 -9.25
CA ALA A 25 15.90 3.85 -9.83
C ALA A 25 14.48 4.38 -10.11
N THR A 26 13.90 5.16 -9.19
CA THR A 26 12.59 5.82 -9.37
C THR A 26 12.59 6.70 -10.61
N ALA A 27 13.62 7.53 -10.79
CA ALA A 27 13.75 8.41 -11.95
C ALA A 27 13.89 7.63 -13.27
N ALA A 28 14.53 6.45 -13.24
CA ALA A 28 14.71 5.62 -14.43
C ALA A 28 13.47 4.78 -14.79
N ASP A 29 12.72 4.32 -13.79
CA ASP A 29 11.61 3.37 -13.96
C ASP A 29 10.23 4.04 -13.94
N GLY A 30 10.14 5.28 -13.46
CA GLY A 30 8.87 5.99 -13.27
C GLY A 30 8.03 5.47 -12.10
N VAL A 31 8.54 4.51 -11.34
CA VAL A 31 7.88 3.88 -10.18
C VAL A 31 8.92 3.72 -9.07
N ALA A 32 8.55 4.03 -7.83
CA ALA A 32 9.41 3.80 -6.68
C ALA A 32 9.68 2.30 -6.51
N PRO A 33 10.94 1.86 -6.40
CA PRO A 33 11.28 0.43 -6.35
C PRO A 33 11.06 -0.20 -4.97
N VAL A 34 10.74 0.60 -3.95
CA VAL A 34 10.39 0.18 -2.59
C VAL A 34 9.28 1.10 -2.03
N GLY A 35 8.49 0.62 -1.09
CA GLY A 35 7.41 1.34 -0.43
C GLY A 35 7.89 2.34 0.64
N GLU A 36 6.97 3.21 1.09
CA GLU A 36 7.27 4.21 2.13
C GLU A 36 7.75 3.58 3.45
N GLN A 37 7.28 2.36 3.78
CA GLN A 37 7.72 1.64 4.98
C GLN A 37 9.23 1.38 4.93
N VAL A 38 9.77 0.91 3.81
CA VAL A 38 11.22 0.66 3.67
C VAL A 38 12.03 1.92 3.90
N LEU A 39 11.57 3.07 3.41
CA LEU A 39 12.23 4.35 3.63
C LEU A 39 12.23 4.77 5.11
N ARG A 40 11.13 4.52 5.84
CA ARG A 40 11.05 4.74 7.30
C ARG A 40 12.02 3.82 8.04
N GLU A 41 12.11 2.56 7.64
CA GLU A 41 12.96 1.56 8.31
C GLU A 41 14.46 1.81 8.16
N LEU A 42 14.91 2.65 7.22
CA LEU A 42 16.34 2.94 7.02
C LEU A 42 17.05 3.46 8.29
N ALA A 43 16.34 4.20 9.14
CA ALA A 43 16.89 4.78 10.38
C ALA A 43 16.74 3.86 11.62
N HIS A 44 16.05 2.73 11.45
CA HIS A 44 15.71 1.80 12.52
C HIS A 44 16.50 0.49 12.37
N ASP A 45 16.33 -0.41 13.34
CA ASP A 45 16.94 -1.75 13.39
C ASP A 45 15.89 -2.87 13.44
N ARG A 46 14.65 -2.54 13.05
CA ARG A 46 13.50 -3.47 13.03
C ARG A 46 13.48 -4.38 11.81
N THR A 47 14.26 -4.05 10.77
CA THR A 47 14.38 -4.84 9.53
C THR A 47 15.82 -5.24 9.27
N ARG A 48 16.02 -6.12 8.30
CA ARG A 48 17.35 -6.56 7.84
C ARG A 48 17.65 -5.90 6.50
N HIS A 49 18.89 -5.48 6.31
CA HIS A 49 19.33 -4.80 5.09
C HIS A 49 20.46 -5.57 4.42
N LEU A 50 20.36 -5.82 3.12
CA LEU A 50 21.42 -6.44 2.33
C LEU A 50 21.92 -5.46 1.27
N LEU A 51 23.21 -5.13 1.33
CA LEU A 51 23.85 -4.20 0.41
C LEU A 51 24.69 -4.97 -0.59
N ALA A 52 24.53 -4.66 -1.88
CA ALA A 52 25.41 -5.12 -2.95
C ALA A 52 26.43 -4.02 -3.28
N VAL A 53 27.70 -4.24 -2.93
CA VAL A 53 28.79 -3.26 -3.05
C VAL A 53 29.73 -3.66 -4.19
N ASP A 54 29.96 -2.77 -5.15
CA ASP A 54 30.89 -2.99 -6.26
C ASP A 54 31.84 -1.80 -6.37
N GLY A 55 33.15 -2.05 -6.22
CA GLY A 55 34.16 -0.99 -6.25
C GLY A 55 34.00 0.07 -5.15
N GLY A 56 33.44 -0.29 -4.00
CA GLY A 56 33.19 0.61 -2.88
C GLY A 56 31.87 1.40 -2.97
N ALA A 57 31.12 1.29 -4.07
CA ALA A 57 29.81 1.92 -4.23
C ALA A 57 28.67 0.91 -4.05
N VAL A 58 27.58 1.32 -3.41
CA VAL A 58 26.37 0.49 -3.33
C VAL A 58 25.63 0.52 -4.66
N VAL A 59 25.50 -0.65 -5.30
CA VAL A 59 24.86 -0.82 -6.61
C VAL A 59 23.56 -1.62 -6.55
N GLY A 60 23.20 -2.11 -5.37
CA GLY A 60 21.92 -2.77 -5.12
C GLY A 60 21.63 -2.86 -3.62
N TYR A 61 20.36 -2.97 -3.30
CA TYR A 61 19.84 -2.96 -1.93
C TYR A 61 18.64 -3.89 -1.82
N LEU A 62 18.50 -4.56 -0.69
CA LEU A 62 17.31 -5.27 -0.29
C LEU A 62 16.98 -4.96 1.17
N ASN A 63 15.72 -4.63 1.43
CA ASN A 63 15.13 -4.63 2.76
C ASN A 63 14.38 -5.96 2.97
N LEU A 64 14.52 -6.55 4.15
CA LEU A 64 13.74 -7.72 4.57
C LEU A 64 13.04 -7.39 5.90
N ALA A 65 11.72 -7.27 5.83
CA ALA A 65 10.86 -7.05 6.98
C ALA A 65 10.44 -8.40 7.58
N PRO A 66 10.73 -8.66 8.87
CA PRO A 66 10.36 -9.92 9.52
C PRO A 66 8.87 -9.96 9.92
N ALA A 67 8.21 -8.80 9.97
CA ALA A 67 6.90 -8.60 10.57
C ALA A 67 5.84 -8.25 9.51
N ALA A 68 5.43 -9.28 8.79
CA ALA A 68 4.08 -9.47 8.28
C ALA A 68 3.98 -10.98 8.10
N ASP A 69 2.88 -11.63 8.43
CA ASP A 69 2.71 -13.03 8.06
C ASP A 69 2.31 -13.06 6.56
N PRO A 70 3.23 -13.32 5.61
CA PRO A 70 4.63 -13.78 5.73
C PRO A 70 5.72 -12.71 5.43
N PRO A 71 7.00 -12.97 5.78
CA PRO A 71 8.10 -12.01 5.62
C PRO A 71 8.18 -11.42 4.22
N MET A 72 8.45 -10.12 4.14
CA MET A 72 8.46 -9.39 2.87
C MET A 72 9.83 -8.80 2.59
N ALA A 73 10.33 -9.05 1.37
CA ALA A 73 11.53 -8.45 0.84
C ALA A 73 11.20 -7.46 -0.28
N GLU A 74 11.85 -6.30 -0.27
CA GLU A 74 11.79 -5.32 -1.34
C GLU A 74 13.21 -5.00 -1.77
N LEU A 75 13.48 -4.97 -3.08
CA LEU A 75 14.84 -4.85 -3.58
C LEU A 75 14.96 -3.97 -4.82
N VAL A 76 16.10 -3.30 -4.91
CA VAL A 76 16.44 -2.40 -6.01
C VAL A 76 17.87 -2.67 -6.49
N VAL A 77 18.09 -2.55 -7.79
CA VAL A 77 19.42 -2.54 -8.41
C VAL A 77 19.57 -1.26 -9.21
N HIS A 78 20.69 -0.58 -9.00
CA HIS A 78 21.02 0.66 -9.69
C HIS A 78 20.85 0.46 -11.21
N PRO A 79 20.18 1.37 -11.96
CA PRO A 79 19.88 1.16 -13.37
C PRO A 79 21.11 0.78 -14.22
N ARG A 80 22.25 1.43 -13.98
CA ARG A 80 23.53 1.15 -14.66
C ARG A 80 24.21 -0.17 -14.28
N ALA A 81 23.76 -0.83 -13.21
CA ALA A 81 24.31 -2.10 -12.74
C ALA A 81 23.39 -3.31 -13.02
N ARG A 82 22.25 -3.09 -13.69
CA ARG A 82 21.30 -4.15 -14.06
C ARG A 82 21.93 -5.15 -15.03
N ARG A 83 21.30 -6.33 -15.13
CA ARG A 83 21.71 -7.43 -16.04
C ARG A 83 23.11 -8.02 -15.74
N ARG A 84 23.65 -7.76 -14.54
CA ARG A 84 24.92 -8.31 -14.04
C ARG A 84 24.73 -9.41 -12.99
N GLY A 85 23.52 -9.96 -12.85
CA GLY A 85 23.18 -11.00 -11.86
C GLY A 85 22.89 -10.50 -10.43
N ILE A 86 23.15 -9.21 -10.14
CA ILE A 86 23.01 -8.63 -8.79
C ILE A 86 21.60 -8.80 -8.22
N GLY A 87 20.56 -8.46 -8.99
CA GLY A 87 19.17 -8.58 -8.52
C GLY A 87 18.75 -10.02 -8.21
N ALA A 88 19.22 -10.98 -9.01
CA ALA A 88 18.98 -12.39 -8.76
C ALA A 88 19.68 -12.86 -7.48
N GLN A 89 20.90 -12.36 -7.21
CA GLN A 89 21.63 -12.68 -5.99
C GLN A 89 20.98 -12.06 -4.74
N LEU A 90 20.55 -10.79 -4.81
CA LEU A 90 19.79 -10.13 -3.74
C LEU A 90 18.53 -10.93 -3.41
N ALA A 91 17.71 -11.25 -4.42
CA ALA A 91 16.48 -12.00 -4.26
C ALA A 91 16.71 -13.38 -3.60
N ARG A 92 17.70 -14.16 -4.07
CA ARG A 92 18.04 -15.45 -3.44
C ARG A 92 18.47 -15.30 -2.00
N SER A 93 19.31 -14.30 -1.69
CA SER A 93 19.77 -14.05 -0.33
C SER A 93 18.62 -13.62 0.59
N GLY A 94 17.69 -12.78 0.11
CA GLY A 94 16.50 -12.39 0.87
C GLY A 94 15.58 -13.56 1.16
N LEU A 95 15.26 -14.37 0.15
CA LEU A 95 14.44 -15.58 0.31
C LEU A 95 15.08 -16.60 1.26
N SER A 96 16.40 -16.77 1.18
CA SER A 96 17.12 -17.69 2.07
C SER A 96 17.15 -17.19 3.52
N GLU A 97 17.24 -15.88 3.73
CA GLU A 97 17.30 -15.28 5.07
C GLU A 97 15.92 -15.24 5.74
N GLY A 98 14.87 -14.93 4.99
CA GLY A 98 13.51 -14.82 5.54
C GLY A 98 12.78 -16.16 5.71
N GLY A 99 13.25 -17.23 5.06
CA GLY A 99 12.65 -18.56 5.14
C GLY A 99 11.62 -18.85 4.04
N ALA A 100 10.95 -20.01 4.15
CA ALA A 100 10.16 -20.61 3.07
C ALA A 100 8.99 -19.74 2.58
N ASP A 101 8.35 -18.99 3.49
CA ASP A 101 7.18 -18.17 3.18
C ASP A 101 7.53 -16.76 2.69
N THR A 102 8.82 -16.42 2.65
CA THR A 102 9.29 -15.10 2.24
C THR A 102 8.79 -14.75 0.85
N ARG A 103 8.27 -13.53 0.73
CA ARG A 103 7.81 -12.96 -0.53
C ARG A 103 8.74 -11.84 -0.98
N ILE A 104 8.80 -11.60 -2.28
CA ILE A 104 9.46 -10.44 -2.87
C ILE A 104 8.40 -9.55 -3.50
N TRP A 105 8.30 -8.31 -3.04
CA TRP A 105 7.40 -7.32 -3.62
C TRP A 105 8.01 -6.71 -4.89
N ALA A 106 7.20 -6.58 -5.93
CA ALA A 106 7.56 -5.95 -7.19
C ALA A 106 6.59 -4.81 -7.51
N HIS A 107 6.97 -3.58 -7.11
CA HIS A 107 6.21 -2.37 -7.41
C HIS A 107 6.05 -2.15 -8.92
N GLY A 108 4.83 -1.90 -9.37
CA GLY A 108 4.43 -1.78 -10.77
C GLY A 108 4.61 -3.05 -11.61
N ASN A 109 5.08 -4.15 -11.02
CA ASN A 109 5.34 -5.44 -11.65
C ASN A 109 6.06 -5.31 -13.01
N LEU A 110 7.12 -4.48 -13.05
CA LEU A 110 7.80 -4.09 -14.29
C LEU A 110 8.44 -5.29 -15.02
N GLY A 111 8.66 -5.15 -16.34
CA GLY A 111 9.26 -6.19 -17.17
C GLY A 111 10.54 -6.84 -16.60
N PRO A 112 11.52 -6.07 -16.08
CA PRO A 112 12.70 -6.63 -15.43
C PRO A 112 12.42 -7.45 -14.17
N ALA A 113 11.42 -7.05 -13.36
CA ALA A 113 11.03 -7.79 -12.16
C ALA A 113 10.39 -9.13 -12.54
N ARG A 114 9.45 -9.13 -13.49
CA ARG A 114 8.84 -10.35 -14.05
C ARG A 114 9.88 -11.33 -14.59
N ALA A 115 10.84 -10.82 -15.36
CA ALA A 115 11.92 -11.63 -15.92
C ALA A 115 12.84 -12.22 -14.82
N THR A 116 13.13 -11.46 -13.77
CA THR A 116 13.93 -11.93 -12.63
C THR A 116 13.17 -12.99 -11.84
N ALA A 117 11.89 -12.77 -11.54
CA ALA A 117 11.04 -13.73 -10.86
C ALA A 117 10.95 -15.05 -11.63
N ALA A 118 10.70 -15.00 -12.94
CA ALA A 118 10.68 -16.18 -13.81
C ALA A 118 12.03 -16.93 -13.82
N ALA A 119 13.16 -16.20 -13.91
CA ALA A 119 14.49 -16.80 -13.87
C ALA A 119 14.84 -17.47 -12.53
N LEU A 120 14.16 -17.07 -11.45
CA LEU A 120 14.29 -17.66 -10.12
C LEU A 120 13.22 -18.72 -9.81
N GLY A 121 12.31 -19.00 -10.76
CA GLY A 121 11.21 -19.94 -10.54
C GLY A 121 10.16 -19.45 -9.53
N LEU A 122 10.07 -18.13 -9.32
CA LEU A 122 9.09 -17.52 -8.44
C LEU A 122 7.75 -17.34 -9.16
N VAL A 123 6.66 -17.43 -8.40
CA VAL A 123 5.29 -17.30 -8.89
C VAL A 123 4.58 -16.15 -8.18
N PRO A 124 3.67 -15.43 -8.86
CA PRO A 124 2.84 -14.42 -8.19
C PRO A 124 1.90 -15.12 -7.19
N VAL A 125 1.78 -14.54 -5.99
CA VAL A 125 0.91 -15.05 -4.91
C VAL A 125 -0.02 -14.00 -4.31
N ARG A 126 0.24 -12.71 -4.55
CA ARG A 126 -0.63 -11.58 -4.19
C ARG A 126 -0.46 -10.49 -5.24
N GLU A 127 -1.56 -9.83 -5.58
CA GLU A 127 -1.57 -8.73 -6.54
C GLU A 127 -2.39 -7.57 -5.96
N LEU A 128 -1.73 -6.42 -5.80
CA LEU A 128 -2.32 -5.19 -5.33
C LEU A 128 -2.46 -4.24 -6.53
N LEU A 129 -3.70 -4.01 -6.95
CA LEU A 129 -4.01 -3.17 -8.11
C LEU A 129 -3.95 -1.70 -7.70
N GLN A 130 -3.17 -0.90 -8.44
CA GLN A 130 -3.32 0.55 -8.41
C GLN A 130 -4.37 0.95 -9.43
N MET A 131 -5.43 1.61 -8.97
CA MET A 131 -6.45 2.17 -9.85
C MET A 131 -6.43 3.70 -9.81
N ARG A 132 -6.75 4.34 -10.94
CA ARG A 132 -6.85 5.80 -11.04
C ARG A 132 -8.07 6.26 -11.81
N ARG A 133 -8.47 7.51 -11.59
CA ARG A 133 -9.39 8.26 -12.45
C ARG A 133 -9.14 9.78 -12.36
N PRO A 134 -9.47 10.56 -13.41
CA PRO A 134 -9.55 12.02 -13.32
C PRO A 134 -10.62 12.45 -12.31
N LEU A 135 -10.43 13.56 -11.60
CA LEU A 135 -11.39 14.12 -10.66
C LEU A 135 -12.48 15.00 -11.31
N THR A 136 -12.65 14.89 -12.62
CA THR A 136 -13.74 15.54 -13.38
C THR A 136 -14.97 14.64 -13.47
N ASP A 137 -16.10 15.24 -13.84
CA ASP A 137 -17.37 14.56 -14.16
C ASP A 137 -17.86 13.60 -13.06
N LEU A 138 -17.69 14.00 -11.80
CA LEU A 138 -18.09 13.22 -10.64
C LEU A 138 -19.63 13.16 -10.54
N PRO A 139 -20.21 11.96 -10.33
CA PRO A 139 -21.64 11.82 -10.03
C PRO A 139 -22.03 12.60 -8.77
N ALA A 140 -23.28 13.06 -8.69
CA ALA A 140 -23.79 13.67 -7.46
C ALA A 140 -23.83 12.65 -6.31
N VAL A 141 -23.44 13.09 -5.12
CA VAL A 141 -23.54 12.26 -3.89
C VAL A 141 -24.99 12.11 -3.49
N GLN A 142 -25.41 10.88 -3.19
CA GLN A 142 -26.72 10.58 -2.60
C GLN A 142 -26.48 9.78 -1.32
N VAL A 143 -26.73 10.41 -0.17
CA VAL A 143 -26.57 9.76 1.13
C VAL A 143 -27.83 8.95 1.44
N PRO A 144 -27.71 7.65 1.79
CA PRO A 144 -28.87 6.85 2.18
C PRO A 144 -29.59 7.42 3.40
N ALA A 145 -30.91 7.27 3.46
CA ALA A 145 -31.68 7.68 4.63
C ALA A 145 -31.17 6.99 5.92
N GLY A 146 -31.22 7.71 7.05
CA GLY A 146 -30.73 7.21 8.34
C GLY A 146 -29.22 7.27 8.50
N VAL A 147 -28.50 7.94 7.58
CA VAL A 147 -27.04 8.08 7.62
C VAL A 147 -26.66 9.56 7.60
N ARG A 148 -25.89 9.97 8.60
CA ARG A 148 -25.24 11.29 8.65
C ARG A 148 -23.78 11.15 8.24
N ILE A 149 -23.28 12.10 7.46
CA ILE A 149 -21.86 12.21 7.14
C ILE A 149 -21.28 13.38 7.91
N ASP A 150 -20.25 13.11 8.70
CA ASP A 150 -19.46 14.12 9.40
C ASP A 150 -17.97 13.99 8.97
N THR A 151 -17.13 14.94 9.38
CA THR A 151 -15.67 14.79 9.32
C THR A 151 -15.12 14.39 10.70
N TYR A 152 -13.87 13.94 10.75
CA TYR A 152 -13.20 13.59 11.99
C TYR A 152 -13.00 14.82 12.90
N HIS A 153 -13.32 14.67 14.19
CA HIS A 153 -13.30 15.74 15.19
C HIS A 153 -12.07 15.70 16.10
N GLY A 154 -11.21 14.69 15.96
CA GLY A 154 -10.07 14.49 16.86
C GLY A 154 -10.19 13.17 17.63
N PRO A 155 -9.34 13.00 18.66
CA PRO A 155 -9.19 11.73 19.37
C PRO A 155 -10.47 11.11 19.95
N ASP A 156 -11.54 11.88 20.13
CA ASP A 156 -12.84 11.37 20.57
C ASP A 156 -13.47 10.39 19.56
N ASP A 157 -13.09 10.48 18.27
CA ASP A 157 -13.54 9.57 17.22
C ASP A 157 -12.68 8.29 17.11
N ASP A 158 -11.51 8.23 17.76
CA ASP A 158 -10.51 7.18 17.56
C ASP A 158 -11.02 5.78 17.91
N ALA A 159 -11.76 5.67 19.02
CA ALA A 159 -12.25 4.37 19.49
C ALA A 159 -13.18 3.72 18.45
N GLU A 160 -14.10 4.49 17.88
CA GLU A 160 -15.00 3.99 16.84
C GLU A 160 -14.27 3.79 15.51
N LEU A 161 -13.33 4.69 15.15
CA LEU A 161 -12.54 4.55 13.93
C LEU A 161 -11.71 3.26 13.95
N LEU A 162 -11.03 2.96 15.07
CA LEU A 162 -10.30 1.71 15.26
C LEU A 162 -11.22 0.49 15.24
N ARG A 163 -12.38 0.56 15.91
CA ARG A 163 -13.35 -0.53 15.92
C ARG A 163 -13.80 -0.89 14.51
N VAL A 164 -14.21 0.11 13.73
CA VAL A 164 -14.68 -0.10 12.35
C VAL A 164 -13.54 -0.52 11.43
N ASN A 165 -12.35 0.07 11.55
CA ASN A 165 -11.17 -0.33 10.79
C ASN A 165 -10.85 -1.81 11.03
N ASN A 166 -10.69 -2.19 12.29
CA ASN A 166 -10.28 -3.54 12.65
C ASN A 166 -11.36 -4.58 12.30
N ALA A 167 -12.65 -4.20 12.31
CA ALA A 167 -13.72 -5.06 11.84
C ALA A 167 -13.73 -5.20 10.30
N ALA A 168 -13.62 -4.10 9.56
CA ALA A 168 -13.64 -4.10 8.10
C ALA A 168 -12.42 -4.81 7.49
N PHE A 169 -11.28 -4.75 8.18
CA PHE A 169 -9.98 -5.26 7.75
C PHE A 169 -9.44 -6.39 8.62
N ALA A 170 -10.31 -7.11 9.34
CA ALA A 170 -9.90 -8.20 10.26
C ALA A 170 -9.02 -9.28 9.61
N TRP A 171 -9.11 -9.43 8.29
CA TRP A 171 -8.37 -10.38 7.46
C TRP A 171 -7.10 -9.78 6.83
N HIS A 172 -6.93 -8.45 6.87
CA HIS A 172 -5.88 -7.75 6.12
C HIS A 172 -4.59 -7.67 6.92
N PRO A 173 -3.44 -8.13 6.38
CA PRO A 173 -2.19 -8.22 7.14
C PRO A 173 -1.64 -6.87 7.61
N GLU A 174 -1.90 -5.79 6.86
CA GLU A 174 -1.31 -4.46 7.11
C GLU A 174 -2.33 -3.42 7.61
N GLN A 175 -3.62 -3.73 7.51
CA GLN A 175 -4.72 -2.78 7.77
C GLN A 175 -5.61 -3.25 8.92
N GLY A 176 -5.64 -4.56 9.21
CA GLY A 176 -6.24 -5.10 10.41
C GLY A 176 -5.38 -4.86 11.64
N GLY A 177 -5.99 -4.92 12.83
CA GLY A 177 -5.28 -4.89 14.10
C GLY A 177 -4.60 -3.55 14.44
N TRP A 178 -5.01 -2.45 13.80
CA TRP A 178 -4.51 -1.13 14.15
C TRP A 178 -4.79 -0.79 15.62
N THR A 179 -3.82 -0.09 16.19
CA THR A 179 -3.83 0.42 17.56
C THR A 179 -3.92 1.95 17.57
N ALA A 180 -4.05 2.53 18.77
CA ALA A 180 -3.99 3.98 18.92
C ALA A 180 -2.66 4.57 18.44
N ASP A 181 -1.56 3.83 18.56
CA ASP A 181 -0.23 4.26 18.10
C ASP A 181 -0.17 4.34 16.57
N ASP A 182 -0.79 3.38 15.86
CA ASP A 182 -0.87 3.38 14.40
C ASP A 182 -1.64 4.60 13.85
N LEU A 183 -2.71 4.98 14.54
CA LEU A 183 -3.46 6.20 14.22
C LEU A 183 -2.67 7.46 14.58
N ALA A 184 -2.02 7.50 15.74
CA ALA A 184 -1.23 8.63 16.18
C ALA A 184 -0.06 8.93 15.23
N GLU A 185 0.62 7.89 14.73
CA GLU A 185 1.68 8.01 13.73
C GLU A 185 1.17 8.66 12.43
N ARG A 186 0.00 8.22 11.94
CA ARG A 186 -0.63 8.77 10.72
C ARG A 186 -1.10 10.21 10.93
N ARG A 187 -1.69 10.53 12.07
CA ARG A 187 -2.06 11.92 12.42
C ARG A 187 -0.86 12.85 12.56
N GLY A 188 0.29 12.31 12.98
CA GLY A 188 1.54 13.06 13.06
C GLY A 188 2.19 13.34 11.70
N SER A 189 1.66 12.77 10.62
CA SER A 189 2.22 12.95 9.27
C SER A 189 1.85 14.30 8.68
N ALA A 190 2.76 14.91 7.91
CA ALA A 190 2.56 16.23 7.29
C ALA A 190 1.39 16.31 6.29
N TRP A 191 0.94 15.16 5.79
CA TRP A 191 -0.20 15.08 4.87
C TRP A 191 -1.56 14.95 5.57
N PHE A 192 -1.58 14.76 6.90
CA PHE A 192 -2.83 14.57 7.64
C PHE A 192 -3.70 15.83 7.59
N ASP A 193 -4.94 15.65 7.16
CA ASP A 193 -5.98 16.66 7.16
C ASP A 193 -7.26 16.06 7.78
N PRO A 194 -7.72 16.54 8.96
CA PRO A 194 -8.94 16.02 9.58
C PRO A 194 -10.20 16.29 8.73
N ALA A 195 -10.19 17.33 7.89
CA ALA A 195 -11.30 17.59 6.96
C ALA A 195 -11.33 16.59 5.79
N GLY A 196 -10.24 15.86 5.56
CA GLY A 196 -10.13 14.78 4.57
C GLY A 196 -10.49 13.40 5.12
N LEU A 197 -10.93 13.28 6.37
CA LEU A 197 -11.39 12.02 6.99
C LEU A 197 -12.89 12.09 7.26
N PHE A 198 -13.67 11.40 6.42
CA PHE A 198 -15.14 11.37 6.47
C PHE A 198 -15.64 10.18 7.28
N LEU A 199 -16.65 10.41 8.11
CA LEU A 199 -17.26 9.45 9.01
C LEU A 199 -18.76 9.31 8.68
N ALA A 200 -19.20 8.11 8.32
CA ALA A 200 -20.62 7.79 8.15
C ALA A 200 -21.18 7.24 9.46
N ARG A 201 -22.18 7.93 10.02
CA ARG A 201 -22.81 7.59 11.30
C ARG A 201 -24.28 7.25 11.10
N ASP A 202 -24.76 6.30 11.89
CA ASP A 202 -26.19 6.03 11.99
C ASP A 202 -26.89 7.22 12.68
N GLU A 203 -27.92 7.78 12.05
CA GLU A 203 -28.61 8.98 12.56
C GLU A 203 -29.31 8.74 13.90
N THR A 204 -29.74 7.51 14.17
CA THR A 204 -30.51 7.19 15.37
C THR A 204 -29.61 6.86 16.55
N THR A 205 -28.56 6.07 16.32
CA THR A 205 -27.70 5.54 17.38
C THR A 205 -26.38 6.30 17.53
N GLY A 206 -25.96 7.06 16.51
CA GLY A 206 -24.66 7.75 16.47
C GLY A 206 -23.46 6.83 16.18
N ALA A 207 -23.68 5.52 16.07
CA ALA A 207 -22.64 4.53 15.84
C ALA A 207 -21.94 4.76 14.49
N LEU A 208 -20.62 4.53 14.44
CA LEU A 208 -19.87 4.64 13.20
C LEU A 208 -20.15 3.42 12.31
N LEU A 209 -20.62 3.67 11.09
CA LEU A 209 -20.95 2.67 10.09
C LEU A 209 -19.83 2.45 9.08
N GLY A 210 -18.99 3.46 8.88
CA GLY A 210 -17.90 3.43 7.91
C GLY A 210 -17.16 4.75 7.86
N PHE A 211 -16.02 4.77 7.19
CA PHE A 211 -15.21 5.95 7.01
C PHE A 211 -14.49 5.95 5.66
N HIS A 212 -14.07 7.13 5.24
CA HIS A 212 -13.15 7.33 4.13
C HIS A 212 -12.10 8.36 4.52
N TRP A 213 -10.84 7.90 4.60
CA TRP A 213 -9.67 8.74 4.77
C TRP A 213 -9.07 9.04 3.41
N THR A 214 -9.00 10.32 3.06
CA THR A 214 -8.31 10.81 1.85
C THR A 214 -6.89 11.29 2.18
N LYS A 215 -6.00 11.22 1.20
CA LYS A 215 -4.63 11.77 1.29
C LYS A 215 -4.36 12.63 0.06
N VAL A 216 -3.71 13.77 0.24
CA VAL A 216 -3.19 14.59 -0.86
C VAL A 216 -1.69 14.37 -0.95
N HIS A 217 -1.20 13.91 -2.09
CA HIS A 217 0.23 13.70 -2.33
C HIS A 217 0.92 14.98 -2.80
N ASN A 218 0.29 15.66 -3.75
CA ASN A 218 0.81 16.85 -4.42
C ASN A 218 -0.36 17.63 -5.06
N PRO A 219 -0.12 18.80 -5.69
CA PRO A 219 -1.19 19.63 -6.27
C PRO A 219 -2.06 18.95 -7.33
N ASP A 220 -1.62 17.86 -7.94
CA ASP A 220 -2.33 17.16 -9.02
C ASP A 220 -2.88 15.79 -8.62
N LEU A 221 -2.56 15.29 -7.41
CA LEU A 221 -2.80 13.89 -7.06
C LEU A 221 -3.31 13.68 -5.63
N GLY A 222 -4.53 13.15 -5.55
CA GLY A 222 -5.15 12.64 -4.33
C GLY A 222 -5.14 11.12 -4.26
N GLU A 223 -5.50 10.58 -3.10
CA GLU A 223 -5.60 9.16 -2.85
C GLU A 223 -6.83 8.85 -1.98
N VAL A 224 -7.55 7.80 -2.37
CA VAL A 224 -8.45 7.06 -1.48
C VAL A 224 -7.56 6.21 -0.56
N TYR A 225 -7.14 6.79 0.56
CA TYR A 225 -6.10 6.21 1.42
C TYR A 225 -6.64 5.00 2.19
N VAL A 226 -7.80 5.15 2.84
CA VAL A 226 -8.50 4.02 3.48
C VAL A 226 -10.00 4.21 3.35
N VAL A 227 -10.71 3.18 2.91
CA VAL A 227 -12.19 3.12 2.97
C VAL A 227 -12.60 1.85 3.70
N GLY A 228 -13.23 2.01 4.85
CA GLY A 228 -13.72 0.92 5.68
C GLY A 228 -15.22 1.04 5.92
N VAL A 229 -15.95 -0.06 5.82
CA VAL A 229 -17.37 -0.14 6.19
C VAL A 229 -17.51 -1.29 7.18
N ASP A 230 -18.14 -1.00 8.32
CA ASP A 230 -18.46 -2.00 9.33
C ASP A 230 -19.21 -3.18 8.69
N PRO A 231 -18.76 -4.44 8.86
CA PRO A 231 -19.46 -5.61 8.33
C PRO A 231 -20.96 -5.62 8.62
N ALA A 232 -21.41 -5.13 9.78
CA ALA A 232 -22.83 -5.04 10.14
C ALA A 232 -23.62 -4.00 9.32
N ALA A 233 -22.93 -3.09 8.63
CA ALA A 233 -23.49 -2.02 7.81
C ALA A 233 -23.23 -2.21 6.30
N GLN A 234 -22.61 -3.32 5.90
CA GLN A 234 -22.37 -3.65 4.49
C GLN A 234 -23.68 -3.94 3.73
N GLY A 235 -23.61 -3.98 2.39
CA GLY A 235 -24.79 -4.15 1.52
C GLY A 235 -25.67 -2.90 1.36
N ARG A 236 -25.43 -1.84 2.16
CA ARG A 236 -26.20 -0.57 2.13
C ARG A 236 -25.68 0.47 1.13
N GLY A 237 -24.66 0.15 0.33
CA GLY A 237 -24.03 1.07 -0.62
C GLY A 237 -23.07 2.10 0.00
N LEU A 238 -22.81 2.04 1.31
CA LEU A 238 -22.01 3.03 2.05
C LEU A 238 -20.59 3.20 1.48
N GLY A 239 -19.91 2.12 1.09
CA GLY A 239 -18.55 2.20 0.55
C GLY A 239 -18.46 3.06 -0.71
N GLY A 240 -19.44 2.94 -1.61
CA GLY A 240 -19.51 3.78 -2.81
C GLY A 240 -19.81 5.25 -2.50
N VAL A 241 -20.73 5.50 -1.58
CA VAL A 241 -21.11 6.87 -1.15
C VAL A 241 -19.93 7.57 -0.46
N LEU A 242 -19.29 6.90 0.50
CA LEU A 242 -18.10 7.40 1.20
C LEU A 242 -16.95 7.68 0.23
N THR A 243 -16.70 6.76 -0.70
CA THR A 243 -15.69 6.96 -1.75
C THR A 243 -16.01 8.23 -2.54
N LEU A 244 -17.23 8.36 -3.05
CA LEU A 244 -17.65 9.51 -3.86
C LEU A 244 -17.57 10.85 -3.10
N ILE A 245 -17.92 10.87 -1.81
CA ILE A 245 -17.75 12.06 -0.95
C ILE A 245 -16.29 12.51 -0.93
N GLY A 246 -15.36 11.57 -0.68
CA GLY A 246 -13.94 11.90 -0.68
C GLY A 246 -13.41 12.27 -2.07
N LEU A 247 -13.99 11.75 -3.15
CA LEU A 247 -13.66 12.21 -4.51
C LEU A 247 -14.03 13.67 -4.72
N HIS A 248 -15.23 14.10 -4.32
CA HIS A 248 -15.63 15.51 -4.39
C HIS A 248 -14.74 16.40 -3.54
N HIS A 249 -14.39 15.95 -2.33
CA HIS A 249 -13.43 16.66 -1.49
C HIS A 249 -12.07 16.83 -2.17
N LEU A 250 -11.51 15.75 -2.72
CA LEU A 250 -10.23 15.82 -3.43
C LEU A 250 -10.31 16.70 -4.68
N ALA A 251 -11.42 16.67 -5.42
CA ALA A 251 -11.64 17.55 -6.57
C ALA A 251 -11.60 19.03 -6.17
N GLU A 252 -12.20 19.38 -5.03
CA GLU A 252 -12.13 20.75 -4.49
C GLU A 252 -10.71 21.11 -4.03
N ARG A 253 -10.04 20.22 -3.28
CA ARG A 253 -8.67 20.45 -2.79
C ARG A 253 -7.66 20.61 -3.91
N LEU A 254 -7.87 19.95 -5.05
CA LEU A 254 -6.99 19.95 -6.22
C LEU A 254 -7.52 20.82 -7.36
N SER A 255 -8.47 21.72 -7.08
CA SER A 255 -9.13 22.58 -8.08
C SER A 255 -8.20 23.52 -8.85
N ALA A 256 -7.00 23.80 -8.33
CA ALA A 256 -5.97 24.57 -9.01
C ALA A 256 -5.22 23.77 -10.09
N SER A 257 -5.32 22.44 -10.07
CA SER A 257 -4.73 21.58 -11.08
C SER A 257 -5.52 21.63 -12.38
N SER A 258 -4.81 21.54 -13.50
CA SER A 258 -5.43 21.35 -14.82
C SER A 258 -5.81 19.89 -15.10
N HIS A 259 -5.23 18.94 -14.37
CA HIS A 259 -5.41 17.51 -14.55
C HIS A 259 -5.44 16.79 -13.19
N PRO A 260 -6.39 17.13 -12.29
CA PRO A 260 -6.44 16.51 -10.98
C PRO A 260 -6.83 15.03 -11.11
N GLU A 261 -6.05 14.15 -10.50
CA GLU A 261 -6.28 12.71 -10.46
C GLU A 261 -6.44 12.22 -9.02
N VAL A 262 -7.12 11.07 -8.90
CA VAL A 262 -7.16 10.29 -7.67
C VAL A 262 -6.65 8.88 -7.94
N MET A 263 -5.87 8.34 -7.01
CA MET A 263 -5.45 6.94 -7.01
C MET A 263 -6.02 6.16 -5.83
N LEU A 264 -5.94 4.84 -5.93
CA LEU A 264 -6.19 3.92 -4.82
C LEU A 264 -5.42 2.62 -5.04
N TYR A 265 -5.22 1.87 -3.96
CA TYR A 265 -4.74 0.50 -3.99
C TYR A 265 -5.83 -0.46 -3.51
N VAL A 266 -5.98 -1.60 -4.18
CA VAL A 266 -6.97 -2.63 -3.83
C VAL A 266 -6.46 -4.01 -4.17
N GLU A 267 -6.66 -4.99 -3.27
CA GLU A 267 -6.34 -6.39 -3.55
C GLU A 267 -7.12 -6.89 -4.77
N ALA A 268 -6.43 -7.56 -5.70
CA ALA A 268 -7.04 -8.02 -6.95
C ALA A 268 -8.19 -9.03 -6.73
N ASP A 269 -8.14 -9.80 -5.65
CA ASP A 269 -9.16 -10.78 -5.27
C ASP A 269 -10.34 -10.15 -4.49
N ASN A 270 -10.23 -8.89 -4.05
CA ASN A 270 -11.35 -8.12 -3.51
C ASN A 270 -12.27 -7.63 -4.64
N THR A 271 -12.94 -8.58 -5.28
CA THR A 271 -13.77 -8.32 -6.46
C THR A 271 -14.93 -7.36 -6.18
N ALA A 272 -15.41 -7.27 -4.93
CA ALA A 272 -16.46 -6.34 -4.51
C ALA A 272 -15.96 -4.88 -4.53
N ALA A 273 -14.80 -4.62 -3.93
CA ALA A 273 -14.17 -3.29 -3.96
C ALA A 273 -13.79 -2.90 -5.38
N VAL A 274 -13.14 -3.80 -6.14
CA VAL A 274 -12.78 -3.56 -7.55
C VAL A 274 -14.01 -3.21 -8.40
N LYS A 275 -15.13 -3.92 -8.23
CA LYS A 275 -16.40 -3.59 -8.91
C LYS A 275 -16.93 -2.21 -8.50
N THR A 276 -16.81 -1.85 -7.22
CA THR A 276 -17.23 -0.54 -6.71
C THR A 276 -16.43 0.58 -7.36
N TYR A 277 -15.10 0.46 -7.38
CA TYR A 277 -14.23 1.45 -8.00
C TYR A 277 -14.43 1.56 -9.51
N ARG A 278 -14.58 0.44 -10.23
CA ARG A 278 -14.90 0.46 -11.67
C ARG A 278 -16.22 1.18 -11.97
N ARG A 279 -17.26 0.99 -11.16
CA ARG A 279 -18.54 1.73 -11.32
C ARG A 279 -18.38 3.23 -11.08
N LEU A 280 -17.42 3.63 -10.26
CA LEU A 280 -17.05 5.04 -10.06
C LEU A 280 -16.07 5.56 -11.13
N GLY A 281 -15.76 4.77 -12.16
CA GLY A 281 -14.91 5.19 -13.28
C GLY A 281 -13.41 5.04 -13.05
N PHE A 282 -12.99 4.28 -12.03
CA PHE A 282 -11.59 3.93 -11.87
C PHE A 282 -11.15 2.85 -12.87
N GLU A 283 -9.93 3.02 -13.39
CA GLU A 283 -9.25 2.06 -14.26
C GLU A 283 -7.98 1.53 -13.58
N VAL A 284 -7.61 0.28 -13.87
CA VAL A 284 -6.35 -0.30 -13.38
C VAL A 284 -5.21 0.27 -14.22
N VAL A 285 -4.25 0.94 -13.58
CA VAL A 285 -3.10 1.55 -14.27
C VAL A 285 -1.78 0.82 -14.00
N ALA A 286 -1.68 0.15 -12.85
CA ALA A 286 -0.54 -0.65 -12.47
C ALA A 286 -0.96 -1.77 -11.51
N ALA A 287 -0.08 -2.74 -11.32
CA ALA A 287 -0.24 -3.78 -10.32
C ALA A 287 1.10 -4.00 -9.62
N ASP A 288 1.07 -3.98 -8.29
CA ASP A 288 2.14 -4.43 -7.44
C ASP A 288 1.96 -5.92 -7.19
N VAL A 289 3.04 -6.70 -7.28
CA VAL A 289 2.94 -8.16 -7.18
C VAL A 289 3.92 -8.72 -6.15
N ALA A 290 3.41 -9.53 -5.24
CA ALA A 290 4.24 -10.37 -4.38
C ALA A 290 4.56 -11.68 -5.08
N TYR A 291 5.85 -11.99 -5.19
CA TYR A 291 6.36 -13.26 -5.73
C TYR A 291 6.85 -14.16 -4.60
N ALA A 292 6.57 -15.46 -4.67
CA ALA A 292 7.06 -16.45 -3.72
C ALA A 292 7.62 -17.69 -4.45
N GLY A 293 8.38 -18.52 -3.73
CA GLY A 293 8.82 -19.83 -4.24
C GLY A 293 7.62 -20.74 -4.56
N SER A 294 7.71 -21.52 -5.64
CA SER A 294 6.61 -22.40 -6.08
C SER A 294 6.16 -23.44 -5.04
N ALA A 295 7.06 -23.85 -4.13
CA ALA A 295 6.76 -24.75 -3.02
C ALA A 295 5.87 -24.13 -1.92
N ALA A 296 5.77 -22.80 -1.87
CA ALA A 296 4.87 -22.09 -0.93
C ALA A 296 3.39 -22.17 -1.33
N ARG A 297 3.05 -22.76 -2.50
CA ARG A 297 1.65 -23.06 -2.88
C ARG A 297 1.01 -24.23 -2.11
N SER A 298 1.76 -24.91 -1.23
CA SER A 298 1.36 -26.20 -0.65
C SER A 298 0.31 -26.13 0.45
N GLU A 299 -0.03 -24.94 0.96
CA GLU A 299 -1.18 -24.78 1.85
C GLU A 299 -2.30 -24.08 1.10
N PRO A 300 -3.44 -24.75 0.85
CA PRO A 300 -4.66 -24.03 0.56
C PRO A 300 -4.95 -23.21 1.81
N THR A 301 -4.91 -21.88 1.71
CA THR A 301 -5.76 -21.05 2.56
C THR A 301 -7.16 -21.63 2.38
N THR A 302 -7.62 -22.37 3.38
CA THR A 302 -8.99 -22.85 3.47
C THR A 302 -9.87 -21.67 3.13
N GLY A 303 -10.57 -21.76 1.99
CA GLY A 303 -11.42 -20.70 1.50
C GLY A 303 -12.31 -20.24 2.64
N ALA A 304 -12.02 -19.06 3.16
CA ALA A 304 -13.00 -18.30 3.90
C ALA A 304 -14.07 -17.98 2.87
N ASN A 305 -15.10 -18.84 2.84
CA ASN A 305 -16.37 -18.52 2.21
C ASN A 305 -16.69 -17.07 2.56
N HIS A 306 -16.64 -16.19 1.56
CA HIS A 306 -17.18 -14.86 1.65
C HIS A 306 -18.63 -14.98 2.15
N PRO A 307 -18.97 -14.52 3.36
CA PRO A 307 -20.35 -14.31 3.72
C PRO A 307 -20.68 -12.89 3.26
N GLY A 308 -21.23 -12.77 2.05
CA GLY A 308 -21.51 -11.46 1.46
C GLY A 308 -22.42 -11.55 0.24
N ALA A 309 -23.67 -11.94 0.48
CA ALA A 309 -24.82 -11.56 -0.31
C ALA A 309 -25.59 -10.50 0.49
#